data_AF-A0A3Q3CCG8-F1
#
_entry.id   AF-A0A3Q3CCG8-F1
#
_cell.length_a   1.000
_cell.length_b   1.000
_cell.length_c   1.000
_cell.angle_alpha   90.00
_cell.angle_beta   90.00
_cell.angle_gamma   90.00
#
_symmetry.space_group_name_H-M   'P 1'
#
loop_
_entity.id
_entity.type
_entity.pdbx_description
1 polymer ?
#
loop_
_entity_poly.entity_id
_entity_poly.type
_entity_poly.pdbx_seq_one_letter_code
_entity_poly.pdbx_strand_id
1 'polypeptide(L)'
;MVGQALEELLVEAYHQNCLRIGVIESYKYMKANPHRVVLCVLASEKETEGDIMLQMNLIQLKDMCYKKNVSIMCSTDTRRLAELVNMDDINGNEASRDQHCILVTVSQISISAA
;
A
#
# COMPACT_ATOMS: atom_id res chain seq x y z
N MET A 1 -0.40 9.25 18.53
CA MET A 1 -1.56 8.84 17.71
C MET A 1 -1.02 7.98 16.57
N VAL A 2 -1.59 6.80 16.31
CA VAL A 2 -1.05 5.86 15.29
C VAL A 2 -1.15 6.43 13.87
N GLY A 3 -2.18 7.24 13.58
CA GLY A 3 -2.39 7.84 12.25
C GLY A 3 -1.26 8.75 11.79
N GLN A 4 -0.77 9.65 12.64
CA GLN A 4 0.31 10.57 12.28
C GLN A 4 1.63 9.84 11.98
N ALA A 5 2.00 8.85 12.80
CA ALA A 5 3.20 8.06 12.56
C ALA A 5 3.12 7.27 11.24
N LEU A 6 1.93 6.78 10.88
CA LEU A 6 1.72 6.15 9.57
C LEU A 6 1.90 7.15 8.44
N GLU A 7 1.32 8.34 8.54
CA GLU A 7 1.45 9.39 7.51
C GLU A 7 2.91 9.79 7.31
N GLU A 8 3.65 10.05 8.39
CA GLU A 8 5.08 10.38 8.34
C GLU A 8 5.88 9.25 7.68
N LEU A 9 5.61 7.98 8.04
CA LEU A 9 6.23 6.82 7.42
C LEU A 9 5.94 6.75 5.91
N LEU A 10 4.68 6.96 5.50
CA LEU A 10 4.28 6.88 4.11
C LEU A 10 4.94 7.99 3.28
N VAL A 11 5.00 9.22 3.80
CA VAL A 11 5.68 10.34 3.15
C VAL A 11 7.18 10.04 2.96
N GLU A 12 7.85 9.54 3.99
CA GLU A 12 9.28 9.19 3.89
C GLU A 12 9.51 8.03 2.92
N ALA A 13 8.69 6.99 2.99
CA ALA A 13 8.77 5.86 2.08
C ALA A 13 8.50 6.25 0.61
N TYR A 14 7.64 7.24 0.37
CA TYR A 14 7.42 7.79 -0.96
C TYR A 14 8.69 8.42 -1.52
N HIS A 15 9.34 9.33 -0.78
CA HIS A 15 10.58 9.98 -1.21
C HIS A 15 11.71 8.97 -1.50
N GLN A 16 11.71 7.82 -0.82
CA GLN A 16 12.67 6.74 -1.04
C GLN A 16 12.28 5.76 -2.16
N ASN A 17 11.18 6.01 -2.89
CA ASN A 17 10.61 5.10 -3.90
C ASN A 17 10.28 3.69 -3.34
N CYS A 18 9.89 3.63 -2.07
CA CYS A 18 9.62 2.41 -1.32
C CYS A 18 8.13 2.05 -1.28
N LEU A 19 7.27 2.76 -2.02
CA LEU A 19 5.83 2.50 -2.06
C LEU A 19 5.38 1.83 -3.35
N ARG A 20 4.30 1.05 -3.24
CA ARG A 20 3.43 0.63 -4.34
C ARG A 20 2.01 1.01 -3.97
N ILE A 21 1.29 1.66 -4.88
CA ILE A 21 -0.04 2.21 -4.59
C ILE A 21 -1.05 1.48 -5.48
N GLY A 22 -2.11 1.00 -4.86
CA GLY A 22 -3.17 0.24 -5.50
C GLY A 22 -3.06 -1.26 -5.31
N VAL A 23 -4.21 -1.92 -5.37
CA VAL A 23 -4.39 -3.34 -5.14
C VAL A 23 -3.68 -4.15 -6.22
N ILE A 24 -3.77 -3.75 -7.48
CA ILE A 24 -3.20 -4.49 -8.61
C ILE A 24 -1.68 -4.46 -8.54
N GLU A 25 -1.09 -3.28 -8.36
CA GLU A 25 0.37 -3.13 -8.27
C GLU A 25 0.92 -3.84 -7.04
N SER A 26 0.28 -3.63 -5.88
CA SER A 26 0.68 -4.26 -4.61
C SER A 26 0.63 -5.78 -4.68
N TYR A 27 -0.41 -6.34 -5.29
CA TYR A 27 -0.54 -7.79 -5.47
C TYR A 27 0.58 -8.36 -6.35
N LYS A 28 0.84 -7.72 -7.51
CA LYS A 28 1.92 -8.12 -8.42
C LYS A 28 3.28 -8.08 -7.71
N TYR A 29 3.56 -7.00 -6.99
CA TYR A 29 4.82 -6.84 -6.28
C TYR A 29 4.99 -7.85 -5.15
N MET A 30 3.97 -8.03 -4.29
CA MET A 30 4.00 -8.99 -3.17
C MET A 30 4.22 -10.44 -3.63
N LYS A 31 3.66 -10.81 -4.79
CA LYS A 31 3.91 -12.13 -5.38
C LYS A 31 5.38 -12.33 -5.76
N ALA A 32 5.99 -11.32 -6.36
CA ALA A 32 7.36 -11.39 -6.85
C ALA A 32 8.42 -11.18 -5.75
N ASN A 33 8.15 -10.30 -4.78
CA ASN A 33 9.14 -9.80 -3.81
C ASN A 33 8.63 -9.80 -2.36
N PRO A 34 8.14 -10.93 -1.82
CA PRO A 34 7.49 -10.95 -0.52
C PRO A 34 8.42 -10.53 0.63
N HIS A 35 9.69 -10.93 0.58
CA HIS A 35 10.70 -10.60 1.60
C HIS A 35 11.05 -9.12 1.67
N ARG A 36 10.67 -8.34 0.65
CA ARG A 36 10.93 -6.91 0.61
C ARG A 36 9.78 -6.09 1.17
N VAL A 37 8.63 -6.70 1.46
CA VAL A 37 7.47 -5.98 1.97
C VAL A 37 7.51 -5.96 3.49
N VAL A 38 7.33 -4.78 4.08
CA VAL A 38 7.35 -4.59 5.54
C VAL A 38 5.98 -4.28 6.12
N LEU A 39 5.13 -3.60 5.34
CA LEU A 39 3.79 -3.20 5.75
C LEU A 39 2.85 -3.18 4.55
N CYS A 40 1.63 -3.66 4.75
CA CYS A 40 0.53 -3.53 3.80
C CYS A 40 -0.62 -2.75 4.46
N VAL A 41 -0.87 -1.54 3.98
CA VAL A 41 -2.01 -0.72 4.40
C VAL A 41 -3.17 -1.02 3.46
N LEU A 42 -4.31 -1.42 4.01
CA LEU A 42 -5.47 -1.85 3.24
C LEU A 42 -6.70 -1.03 3.59
N ALA A 43 -7.57 -0.82 2.62
CA ALA A 43 -8.90 -0.29 2.86
C ALA A 43 -9.69 -1.18 3.81
N SER A 44 -10.41 -0.52 4.71
CA SER A 44 -11.38 -1.17 5.60
C SER A 44 -12.56 -1.69 4.79
N GLU A 45 -13.27 -2.67 5.35
CA GLU A 45 -14.48 -3.22 4.73
C GLU A 45 -15.52 -2.13 4.46
N LYS A 46 -15.63 -1.15 5.36
CA LYS A 46 -16.50 0.03 5.23
C LYS A 46 -16.19 0.88 3.99
N GLU A 47 -14.91 1.08 3.66
CA GLU A 47 -14.50 1.87 2.48
C GLU A 47 -14.82 1.15 1.16
N THR A 48 -15.02 -0.17 1.23
CA THR A 48 -15.25 -1.05 0.06
C THR A 48 -16.65 -1.64 0.03
N GLU A 49 -17.57 -1.12 0.83
CA GLU A 49 -18.96 -1.58 0.87
C GLU A 49 -19.61 -1.43 -0.52
N GLY A 50 -20.23 -2.50 -1.00
CA GLY A 50 -20.88 -2.53 -2.32
C GLY A 50 -19.99 -2.91 -3.50
N ASP A 51 -18.67 -3.04 -3.32
CA ASP A 51 -17.75 -3.54 -4.36
C ASP A 51 -17.21 -4.93 -4.00
N ILE A 52 -17.96 -5.97 -4.41
CA ILE A 52 -17.64 -7.37 -4.13
C ILE A 52 -16.27 -7.76 -4.72
N MET A 53 -15.95 -7.26 -5.92
CA MET A 53 -14.70 -7.59 -6.58
C MET A 53 -13.51 -7.00 -5.82
N LEU A 54 -13.61 -5.75 -5.39
CA LEU A 54 -12.60 -5.11 -4.57
C LEU A 54 -12.45 -5.81 -3.21
N GLN A 55 -13.55 -6.15 -2.54
CA GLN A 55 -13.52 -6.90 -1.29
C GLN A 55 -12.82 -8.25 -1.44
N MET A 56 -13.14 -9.02 -2.49
CA MET A 56 -12.46 -10.28 -2.79
C MET A 56 -10.96 -10.09 -3.01
N ASN A 57 -10.56 -9.07 -3.77
CA ASN A 57 -9.15 -8.77 -4.01
C ASN A 57 -8.42 -8.40 -2.71
N LEU A 58 -9.03 -7.58 -1.85
CA LEU A 58 -8.45 -7.23 -0.55
C LEU A 58 -8.37 -8.42 0.40
N ILE A 59 -9.36 -9.33 0.40
CA ILE A 59 -9.32 -10.57 1.18
C ILE A 59 -8.16 -11.46 0.69
N GLN A 60 -7.98 -11.63 -0.62
CA GLN A 60 -6.87 -12.39 -1.18
C GLN A 60 -5.51 -11.76 -0.83
N LEU A 61 -5.42 -10.42 -0.85
CA LEU A 61 -4.21 -9.72 -0.48
C LEU A 61 -3.91 -9.85 1.03
N LYS A 62 -4.92 -9.76 1.90
CA LYS A 62 -4.80 -10.04 3.34
C LYS A 62 -4.27 -11.44 3.60
N ASP A 63 -4.89 -12.46 3.00
CA ASP A 63 -4.46 -13.86 3.11
C ASP A 63 -3.00 -14.05 2.66
N MET A 64 -2.60 -13.41 1.56
CA MET A 64 -1.22 -13.42 1.09
C MET A 64 -0.25 -12.77 2.09
N CYS A 65 -0.62 -11.63 2.70
CA CYS A 65 0.19 -10.99 3.74
C CYS A 65 0.34 -11.90 4.97
N TYR A 66 -0.74 -12.55 5.43
CA TYR A 66 -0.69 -13.51 6.54
C TYR A 66 0.26 -14.68 6.23
N LYS A 67 0.15 -15.27 5.04
CA LYS A 67 1.01 -16.38 4.60
C LYS A 67 2.49 -16.02 4.48
N LYS A 68 2.79 -14.73 4.28
CA LYS A 68 4.15 -14.21 4.07
C LYS A 68 4.70 -13.45 5.29
N ASN A 69 3.97 -13.48 6.42
CA ASN A 69 4.34 -12.79 7.65
C ASN A 69 4.55 -11.27 7.47
N VAL A 70 3.75 -10.63 6.62
CA VAL A 70 3.78 -9.19 6.40
C VAL A 70 2.77 -8.51 7.33
N SER A 71 3.19 -7.44 7.99
CA SER A 71 2.32 -6.63 8.85
C SER A 71 1.20 -5.99 8.05
N ILE A 72 -0.02 -5.99 8.59
CA ILE A 72 -1.21 -5.43 7.95
C ILE A 72 -1.77 -4.31 8.83
N MET A 73 -2.16 -3.19 8.21
CA MET A 73 -2.93 -2.14 8.86
C MET A 73 -4.16 -1.80 8.01
N CYS A 74 -5.35 -1.87 8.62
CA CYS A 74 -6.59 -1.45 7.95
C CYS A 74 -6.82 0.04 8.20
N SER A 75 -7.20 0.79 7.17
CA SER A 75 -7.52 2.22 7.24
C SER A 75 -8.91 2.50 6.69
N THR A 76 -9.60 3.48 7.26
CA THR A 76 -10.88 4.01 6.72
C THR A 76 -10.68 5.14 5.72
N ASP A 77 -9.45 5.58 5.52
CA ASP A 77 -9.09 6.76 4.74
C ASP A 77 -7.93 6.46 3.78
N THR A 78 -7.94 5.27 3.17
CA THR A 78 -6.80 4.77 2.36
C THR A 78 -6.57 5.63 1.13
N ARG A 79 -7.65 6.15 0.52
CA ARG A 79 -7.56 7.09 -0.59
C ARG A 79 -6.86 8.39 -0.19
N ARG A 80 -7.23 8.99 0.94
CA ARG A 80 -6.54 10.19 1.45
C ARG A 80 -5.06 9.92 1.73
N LEU A 81 -4.75 8.74 2.28
CA LEU A 81 -3.36 8.32 2.49
C LEU A 81 -2.60 8.12 1.17
N ALA A 82 -3.27 7.64 0.11
CA ALA A 82 -2.68 7.53 -1.22
C ALA A 82 -2.48 8.91 -1.84
N GLU A 83 -3.46 9.80 -1.77
CA GLU A 83 -3.37 11.19 -2.25
C GLU A 83 -2.24 11.96 -1.58
N LEU A 84 -2.00 11.75 -0.27
CA LEU A 84 -0.88 12.33 0.47
C LEU A 84 0.48 12.07 -0.20
N VAL A 85 0.64 10.88 -0.80
CA VAL A 85 1.90 10.40 -1.38
C VAL A 85 1.86 10.32 -2.90
N ASN A 86 0.80 10.77 -3.57
CA ASN A 86 0.64 10.68 -5.02
C ASN A 86 0.54 12.07 -5.68
N MET A 87 1.27 13.05 -5.13
CA MET A 87 1.18 14.47 -5.46
C MET A 87 1.53 14.81 -6.92
N ASP A 88 2.22 13.91 -7.64
CA ASP A 88 2.74 14.17 -8.98
C ASP A 88 1.90 13.54 -10.13
N ASP A 89 0.96 12.64 -9.83
CA ASP A 89 0.24 11.80 -10.83
C ASP A 89 -1.28 12.10 -10.94
N ILE A 90 -1.67 13.37 -10.82
CA ILE A 90 -3.06 13.84 -10.97
C ILE A 90 -3.46 13.97 -12.46
N ASN A 91 -3.13 12.96 -13.29
CA ASN A 91 -3.51 12.98 -14.71
C ASN A 91 -3.99 11.61 -15.19
N GLY A 92 -5.21 11.22 -14.77
CA GLY A 92 -5.90 10.09 -15.38
C GLY A 92 -7.02 9.49 -14.53
N ASN A 93 -8.23 9.50 -15.07
CA ASN A 93 -9.50 8.99 -14.51
C ASN A 93 -9.48 7.52 -14.01
N GLU A 94 -8.42 6.76 -14.31
CA GLU A 94 -8.25 5.33 -13.98
C GLU A 94 -7.38 5.13 -12.71
N ALA A 95 -6.39 6.00 -12.46
CA ALA A 95 -5.52 5.96 -11.29
C ALA A 95 -6.25 6.36 -9.99
N SER A 96 -7.43 6.99 -10.10
CA SER A 96 -8.27 7.38 -8.97
C SER A 96 -9.02 6.20 -8.32
N ARG A 97 -9.16 5.06 -9.02
CA ARG A 97 -9.99 3.94 -8.56
C ARG A 97 -9.23 2.87 -7.78
N ASP A 98 -7.95 2.68 -8.06
CA ASP A 98 -7.12 1.66 -7.40
C ASP A 98 -6.22 2.27 -6.32
N GLN A 99 -6.82 2.84 -5.27
CA GLN A 99 -6.11 3.48 -4.15
C GLN A 99 -6.47 2.87 -2.79
N HIS A 100 -6.89 1.60 -2.80
CA HIS A 100 -7.38 0.87 -1.62
C HIS A 100 -6.29 0.01 -0.96
N CYS A 101 -5.04 0.16 -1.41
CA CYS A 101 -3.89 -0.54 -0.85
C CYS A 101 -2.63 0.31 -1.01
N ILE A 102 -1.78 0.36 0.01
CA ILE A 102 -0.44 0.91 -0.05
C ILE A 102 0.53 -0.14 0.49
N LEU A 103 1.51 -0.52 -0.31
CA LEU A 103 2.55 -1.47 0.06
C LEU A 103 3.84 -0.72 0.39
N VAL A 104 4.35 -0.89 1.59
CA VAL A 104 5.64 -0.34 2.01
C VAL A 104 6.70 -1.42 1.86
N THR A 105 7.81 -1.06 1.22
CA THR A 105 8.90 -1.97 0.91
C THR A 105 10.22 -1.49 1.51
N VAL A 106 11.18 -2.38 1.65
CA VAL A 106 12.54 -2.02 2.06
C VAL A 106 13.24 -1.23 0.95
N SER A 107 13.88 -0.13 1.34
CA SER A 107 14.69 0.71 0.46
C SER A 107 15.85 -0.08 -0.14
N GLN A 108 16.12 0.16 -1.43
CA GLN A 108 17.35 -0.32 -2.05
C GLN A 108 18.50 0.62 -1.70
N ILE A 109 18.83 0.70 -0.41
CA ILE A 109 20.11 1.31 -0.04
C ILE A 109 21.16 0.33 -0.55
N SER A 110 21.78 0.69 -1.68
CA SER A 110 23.09 0.15 -2.03
C SER A 110 23.99 0.51 -0.86
N ILE A 111 24.33 -0.46 -0.01
CA ILE A 111 25.42 -0.29 0.95
C ILE A 111 26.68 -0.20 0.09
N SER A 112 26.95 0.99 -0.46
CA SER A 112 28.31 1.36 -0.80
C SER A 112 28.98 1.53 0.55
N ALA A 113 29.61 0.45 1.03
CA ALA A 113 30.56 0.53 2.11
C ALA A 113 31.54 1.65 1.75
N ALA A 114 31.50 2.74 2.52
CA ALA A 114 32.53 3.76 2.55
C ALA A 114 33.51 3.42 3.65
#